data_AF-A0A7V3VVV6-F1
#
_entry.id   AF-A0A7V3VVV6-F1
#
_cell.length_a   1.000
_cell.length_b   1.000
_cell.length_c   1.000
_cell.angle_alpha   90.00
_cell.angle_beta   90.00
_cell.angle_gamma   90.00
#
_symmetry.space_group_name_H-M   'P 1'
#
loop_
_entity.id
_entity.type
_entity.pdbx_description
1 polymer ?
#
loop_
_entity_poly.entity_id
_entity_poly.type
_entity_poly.pdbx_seq_one_letter_code
_entity_poly.pdbx_strand_id
1 'polypeptide(L)'
;MSQKLKVLILFFLIFLGCSPKEESSDGIERKDIILLTESQISNFIKVLPALLEYSELYHSRLSEEEKNRVDANKRYFRSILKNPDMKMVAISNNFASIEEMVRVYKNVALEYSTIKTDLTNFNKDVENLKNTIDSYRSNYIAGLKDENLSGVDKKTLEDKLKELEKDEIRYKNILLIKKYESVIDKVYVEYYR
;
A
#
# COMPACT_ATOMS: atom_id res chain seq x y z
N MET A 1 23.67 -4.87 16.42
CA MET A 1 22.19 -4.79 16.48
C MET A 1 21.67 -5.18 15.10
N SER A 2 21.00 -6.34 14.99
CA SER A 2 20.76 -7.03 13.71
C SER A 2 19.88 -6.21 12.75
N GLN A 3 20.28 -6.12 11.47
CA GLN A 3 19.49 -5.51 10.37
C GLN A 3 18.06 -6.06 10.28
N LYS A 4 17.79 -7.25 10.83
CA LYS A 4 16.45 -7.84 10.92
C LYS A 4 15.49 -7.06 11.84
N LEU A 5 16.01 -6.22 12.74
CA LEU A 5 15.19 -5.45 13.69
C LEU A 5 14.75 -4.07 13.14
N LYS A 6 15.47 -3.50 12.17
CA LYS A 6 15.09 -2.21 11.55
C LYS A 6 14.01 -2.37 10.49
N VAL A 7 13.97 -3.52 9.84
CA VAL A 7 12.89 -3.92 8.94
C VAL A 7 11.60 -4.00 9.76
N LEU A 8 11.64 -4.62 10.95
CA LEU A 8 10.50 -4.88 11.86
C LEU A 8 9.71 -3.64 12.34
N ILE A 9 10.29 -2.43 12.35
CA ILE A 9 9.58 -1.21 12.78
C ILE A 9 8.63 -0.68 11.69
N LEU A 10 8.69 -1.25 10.48
CA LEU A 10 7.71 -1.02 9.41
C LEU A 10 6.59 -2.10 9.37
N PHE A 11 6.61 -3.11 10.26
CA PHE A 11 5.87 -4.39 10.09
C PHE A 11 4.62 -4.65 10.94
N PHE A 12 4.16 -3.73 11.79
CA PHE A 12 2.93 -3.96 12.54
C PHE A 12 1.80 -3.07 12.01
N LEU A 13 0.65 -3.70 11.70
CA LEU A 13 -0.64 -3.15 11.20
C LEU A 13 -0.68 -3.11 9.65
N ILE A 14 -1.46 -3.89 8.88
CA ILE A 14 -2.81 -4.44 9.07
C ILE A 14 -3.01 -5.59 8.05
N PHE A 15 -3.32 -6.81 8.49
CA PHE A 15 -4.27 -7.72 7.82
C PHE A 15 -4.92 -8.66 8.87
N LEU A 16 -6.22 -8.92 8.67
CA LEU A 16 -7.27 -9.57 9.50
C LEU A 16 -8.31 -8.51 9.91
N GLY A 17 -9.60 -8.53 9.63
CA GLY A 17 -10.57 -9.48 9.08
C GLY A 17 -11.96 -9.13 9.70
N CYS A 18 -13.03 -9.03 8.88
CA CYS A 18 -14.47 -9.02 9.22
C CYS A 18 -15.06 -8.23 10.43
N SER A 19 -15.83 -7.16 10.09
CA SER A 19 -17.05 -6.60 10.73
C SER A 19 -16.97 -5.91 12.12
N PRO A 20 -17.96 -5.06 12.48
CA PRO A 20 -18.42 -3.83 11.84
C PRO A 20 -18.31 -2.61 12.79
N LYS A 21 -18.16 -1.40 12.20
CA LYS A 21 -18.09 -0.08 12.88
C LYS A 21 -16.94 0.07 13.89
N GLU A 22 -15.79 0.51 13.42
CA GLU A 22 -14.83 1.25 14.25
C GLU A 22 -14.21 2.38 13.43
N GLU A 23 -14.34 3.60 13.96
CA GLU A 23 -13.48 4.72 13.61
C GLU A 23 -12.04 4.34 13.97
N SER A 24 -11.09 4.75 13.12
CA SER A 24 -9.65 4.49 13.19
C SER A 24 -9.19 3.12 12.66
N SER A 25 -8.80 3.10 11.39
CA SER A 25 -7.77 2.18 10.91
C SER A 25 -6.59 2.99 10.40
N ASP A 26 -5.43 2.61 10.91
CA ASP A 26 -4.13 3.23 10.76
C ASP A 26 -3.62 3.17 9.32
N GLY A 27 -2.72 4.10 8.96
CA GLY A 27 -1.90 4.16 7.74
C GLY A 27 -2.43 3.47 6.47
N ILE A 28 -2.72 4.24 5.41
CA ILE A 28 -3.26 3.77 4.12
C ILE A 28 -4.72 3.32 4.25
N GLU A 29 -5.62 4.25 3.98
CA GLU A 29 -7.06 3.97 4.00
C GLU A 29 -7.47 3.24 2.70
N ARG A 30 -8.58 2.46 2.71
CA ARG A 30 -9.11 1.82 1.48
C ARG A 30 -9.33 2.81 0.33
N LYS A 31 -9.65 4.06 0.66
CA LYS A 31 -9.80 5.16 -0.32
C LYS A 31 -8.49 5.56 -1.00
N ASP A 32 -7.35 5.24 -0.38
CA ASP A 32 -6.01 5.54 -0.92
C ASP A 32 -5.58 4.50 -1.96
N ILE A 33 -6.25 3.34 -2.05
CA ILE A 33 -5.93 2.27 -3.02
C ILE A 33 -6.31 2.72 -4.43
N ILE A 34 -5.30 2.86 -5.27
CA ILE A 34 -5.41 3.25 -6.68
C ILE A 34 -4.64 2.28 -7.57
N LEU A 35 -5.11 2.13 -8.81
CA LEU A 35 -4.34 1.41 -9.82
C LEU A 35 -3.13 2.25 -10.21
N LEU A 36 -1.94 1.70 -9.99
CA LEU A 36 -0.69 2.35 -10.34
C LEU A 36 -0.38 2.14 -11.82
N THR A 37 0.26 3.15 -12.41
CA THR A 37 0.82 3.09 -13.76
C THR A 37 2.34 2.89 -13.71
N GLU A 38 2.94 2.38 -14.78
CA GLU A 38 4.40 2.24 -14.85
C GLU A 38 5.12 3.59 -14.70
N SER A 39 4.55 4.67 -15.25
CA SER A 39 5.09 6.03 -15.09
C SER A 39 5.10 6.48 -13.64
N GLN A 40 4.05 6.16 -12.86
CA GLN A 40 3.99 6.51 -11.45
C GLN A 40 5.04 5.76 -10.63
N ILE A 41 5.28 4.48 -10.92
CA ILE A 41 6.36 3.71 -10.28
C ILE A 41 7.73 4.27 -10.65
N SER A 42 7.95 4.59 -11.93
CA SER A 42 9.20 5.20 -12.41
C SER A 42 9.47 6.55 -11.74
N ASN A 43 8.45 7.41 -11.64
CA ASN A 43 8.55 8.67 -10.92
C ASN A 43 8.78 8.46 -9.42
N PHE A 44 8.13 7.46 -8.82
CA PHE A 44 8.34 7.09 -7.41
C PHE A 44 9.79 6.71 -7.13
N ILE A 45 10.41 5.88 -7.97
CA ILE A 45 11.81 5.47 -7.82
C ILE A 45 12.75 6.68 -7.81
N LYS A 46 12.47 7.71 -8.64
CA LYS A 46 13.27 8.94 -8.68
C LYS A 46 13.17 9.76 -7.39
N VAL A 47 12.00 9.79 -6.76
CA VAL A 47 11.78 10.54 -5.50
C VAL A 47 12.11 9.73 -4.25
N LEU A 48 12.31 8.42 -4.36
CA LEU A 48 12.57 7.53 -3.24
C LEU A 48 13.75 8.00 -2.36
N PRO A 49 14.90 8.44 -2.89
CA PRO A 49 15.99 8.95 -2.05
C PRO A 49 15.57 10.13 -1.17
N ALA A 50 14.85 11.11 -1.74
CA ALA A 50 14.34 12.26 -0.99
C ALA A 50 13.31 11.86 0.06
N LEU A 51 12.47 10.86 -0.23
CA LEU A 51 11.52 10.31 0.75
C LEU A 51 12.22 9.60 1.91
N LEU A 52 13.31 8.87 1.63
CA LEU A 52 14.12 8.20 2.66
C LEU A 52 14.84 9.23 3.55
N GLU A 53 15.43 10.26 2.96
CA GLU A 53 16.07 11.36 3.68
C GLU A 53 15.10 12.12 4.56
N TYR A 54 13.94 12.45 4.01
CA TYR A 54 12.88 13.10 4.77
C TYR A 54 12.37 12.20 5.91
N SER A 55 12.27 10.88 5.67
CA SER A 55 11.89 9.91 6.70
C SER A 55 12.89 9.91 7.85
N GLU A 56 14.19 9.82 7.56
CA GLU A 56 15.22 9.81 8.59
C GLU A 56 15.22 11.12 9.41
N LEU A 57 15.15 12.26 8.71
CA LEU A 57 15.07 13.57 9.36
C LEU A 57 13.84 13.69 10.25
N TYR A 58 12.68 13.24 9.78
CA TYR A 58 11.44 13.24 10.55
C TYR A 58 11.57 12.38 11.82
N HIS A 59 12.00 11.12 11.68
CA HIS A 59 12.09 10.18 12.80
C HIS A 59 13.21 10.54 13.80
N SER A 60 14.28 11.20 13.37
CA SER A 60 15.35 11.68 14.27
C SER A 60 14.86 12.73 15.27
N ARG A 61 13.76 13.43 14.97
CA ARG A 61 13.18 14.49 15.79
C ARG A 61 12.08 14.01 16.73
N LEU A 62 11.65 12.76 16.60
CA LEU A 62 10.58 12.18 17.41
C LEU A 62 11.14 11.51 18.66
N SER A 63 10.42 11.63 19.77
CA SER A 63 10.66 10.79 20.95
C SER A 63 10.29 9.31 20.67
N GLU A 64 10.79 8.38 21.49
CA GLU A 64 10.38 6.97 21.39
C GLU A 64 8.87 6.77 21.60
N GLU A 65 8.26 7.58 22.48
CA GLU A 65 6.80 7.56 22.65
C GLU A 65 6.10 7.98 21.35
N GLU A 66 6.57 9.05 20.69
CA GLU A 66 6.00 9.52 19.43
C GLU A 66 6.16 8.53 18.28
N LYS A 67 7.29 7.80 18.24
CA LYS A 67 7.54 6.75 17.24
C LYS A 67 6.59 5.57 17.39
N ASN A 68 6.24 5.23 18.63
CA ASN A 68 5.38 4.08 18.93
C ASN A 68 3.88 4.42 18.96
N ARG A 69 3.48 5.65 18.58
CA ARG A 69 2.05 6.00 18.51
C ARG A 69 1.38 5.24 17.37
N VAL A 70 0.15 4.82 17.64
CA VAL A 70 -0.74 4.16 16.68
C VAL A 70 -0.93 5.01 15.40
N ASP A 71 -0.94 6.35 15.54
CA ASP A 71 -1.09 7.28 14.41
C ASP A 71 0.24 7.75 13.78
N ALA A 72 1.39 7.18 14.13
CA ALA A 72 2.72 7.65 13.69
C ALA A 72 2.83 7.74 12.17
N ASN A 73 2.40 6.70 11.44
CA ASN A 73 2.38 6.68 9.97
C ASN A 73 1.52 7.80 9.38
N LYS A 74 0.35 8.05 9.99
CA LYS A 74 -0.56 9.12 9.56
C LYS A 74 0.08 10.49 9.77
N ARG A 75 0.78 10.70 10.88
CA ARG A 75 1.54 11.94 11.14
C ARG A 75 2.69 12.11 10.15
N TYR A 76 3.42 11.05 9.84
CA TYR A 76 4.50 11.08 8.85
C TYR A 76 3.99 11.52 7.47
N PHE A 77 2.97 10.88 6.89
CA PHE A 77 2.42 11.29 5.60
C PHE A 77 1.85 12.71 5.61
N ARG A 78 1.19 13.13 6.70
CA ARG A 78 0.74 14.52 6.88
C ARG A 78 1.89 15.52 6.91
N SER A 79 3.04 15.13 7.44
CA SER A 79 4.22 15.97 7.46
C SER A 79 4.79 16.16 6.05
N ILE A 80 4.84 15.11 5.23
CA ILE A 80 5.22 15.20 3.81
C ILE A 80 4.31 16.19 3.10
N LEU A 81 2.99 16.03 3.22
CA LEU A 81 1.99 16.90 2.56
C LEU A 81 2.16 18.39 2.90
N LYS A 82 2.71 18.71 4.07
CA LYS A 82 2.93 20.08 4.54
C LYS A 82 4.33 20.62 4.24
N ASN A 83 5.25 19.78 3.76
CA ASN A 83 6.63 20.15 3.54
C ASN A 83 6.82 20.82 2.15
N PRO A 84 7.29 22.09 2.08
CA PRO A 84 7.48 22.79 0.81
C PRO A 84 8.50 22.14 -0.12
N ASP A 85 9.59 21.59 0.44
CA ASP A 85 10.65 20.94 -0.34
C ASP A 85 10.12 19.66 -0.98
N MET A 86 9.34 18.86 -0.25
CA MET A 86 8.68 17.66 -0.79
C MET A 86 7.65 18.00 -1.86
N LYS A 87 7.02 19.18 -1.80
CA LYS A 87 6.14 19.67 -2.87
C LYS A 87 6.95 19.94 -4.14
N MET A 88 8.13 20.55 -4.00
CA MET A 88 9.04 20.77 -5.13
C MET A 88 9.55 19.45 -5.71
N VAL A 89 9.95 18.49 -4.84
CA VAL A 89 10.35 17.14 -5.26
C VAL A 89 9.28 16.47 -6.09
N ALA A 90 8.00 16.54 -5.67
CA ALA A 90 6.88 15.97 -6.42
C ALA A 90 6.76 16.58 -7.83
N ILE A 91 6.73 17.92 -7.92
CA ILE A 91 6.56 18.64 -9.19
C ILE A 91 7.74 18.37 -10.13
N SER A 92 8.98 18.44 -9.63
CA SER A 92 10.20 18.19 -10.41
C SER A 92 10.31 16.75 -10.93
N ASN A 93 9.53 15.81 -10.37
CA ASN A 93 9.51 14.41 -10.76
C ASN A 93 8.20 13.99 -11.42
N ASN A 94 7.49 14.93 -12.05
CA ASN A 94 6.30 14.68 -12.87
C ASN A 94 5.12 14.05 -12.11
N PHE A 95 4.99 14.32 -10.82
CA PHE A 95 3.72 14.14 -10.13
C PHE A 95 2.85 15.39 -10.35
N ALA A 96 1.55 15.18 -10.57
CA ALA A 96 0.59 16.27 -10.70
C ALA A 96 0.44 17.06 -9.39
N SER A 97 0.64 16.40 -8.24
CA SER A 97 0.65 17.06 -6.94
C SER A 97 1.41 16.24 -5.88
N ILE A 98 1.65 16.86 -4.72
CA ILE A 98 2.22 16.16 -3.56
C ILE A 98 1.29 15.09 -3.02
N GLU A 99 -0.03 15.29 -3.13
CA GLU A 99 -1.05 14.30 -2.77
C GLU A 99 -0.98 13.07 -3.68
N GLU A 100 -0.75 13.25 -4.99
CA GLU A 100 -0.52 12.13 -5.89
C GLU A 100 0.74 11.36 -5.48
N MET A 101 1.87 12.06 -5.27
CA MET A 101 3.11 11.44 -4.85
C MET A 101 2.94 10.63 -3.55
N VAL A 102 2.26 11.20 -2.54
CA VAL A 102 1.98 10.50 -1.28
C VAL A 102 1.06 9.30 -1.49
N ARG A 103 0.07 9.40 -2.37
CA ARG A 103 -0.82 8.27 -2.68
C ARG A 103 -0.07 7.13 -3.38
N VAL A 104 0.80 7.46 -4.33
CA VAL A 104 1.68 6.48 -4.98
C VAL A 104 2.61 5.84 -3.96
N TYR A 105 3.26 6.64 -3.10
CA TYR A 105 4.13 6.13 -2.05
C TYR A 105 3.40 5.13 -1.14
N LYS A 106 2.21 5.47 -0.65
CA LYS A 106 1.38 4.54 0.14
C LYS A 106 1.17 3.20 -0.56
N ASN A 107 0.70 3.20 -1.80
CA ASN A 107 0.43 1.97 -2.54
C ASN A 107 1.72 1.17 -2.80
N VAL A 108 2.83 1.84 -3.13
CA VAL A 108 4.11 1.16 -3.33
C VAL A 108 4.61 0.53 -2.04
N ALA A 109 4.57 1.26 -0.92
CA ALA A 109 4.99 0.75 0.39
C ALA A 109 4.15 -0.46 0.82
N LEU A 110 2.82 -0.39 0.65
CA LEU A 110 1.91 -1.48 0.98
C LEU A 110 2.27 -2.76 0.21
N GLU A 111 2.30 -2.69 -1.13
CA GLU A 111 2.49 -3.92 -1.91
C GLU A 111 3.94 -4.39 -1.93
N TYR A 112 4.92 -3.50 -1.81
CA TYR A 112 6.29 -3.90 -1.61
C TYR A 112 6.46 -4.67 -0.30
N SER A 113 5.78 -4.25 0.78
CA SER A 113 5.73 -5.02 2.03
C SER A 113 5.12 -6.41 1.79
N THR A 114 3.95 -6.48 1.16
CA THR A 114 3.29 -7.76 0.80
C THR A 114 4.26 -8.70 0.06
N ILE A 115 5.00 -8.18 -0.91
CA ILE A 115 6.00 -8.95 -1.69
C ILE A 115 7.13 -9.46 -0.80
N LYS A 116 7.62 -8.66 0.14
CA LYS A 116 8.77 -9.01 0.97
C LYS A 116 8.44 -9.94 2.14
N THR A 117 7.19 -9.96 2.62
CA THR A 117 6.85 -10.75 3.82
C THR A 117 5.76 -11.78 3.65
N ASP A 118 4.76 -11.50 2.82
CA ASP A 118 3.55 -12.33 2.80
C ASP A 118 3.64 -13.37 1.67
N LEU A 119 4.28 -12.99 0.54
CA LEU A 119 4.42 -13.82 -0.65
C LEU A 119 5.72 -14.64 -0.62
N THR A 120 5.76 -15.64 0.26
CA THR A 120 6.93 -16.52 0.45
C THR A 120 7.34 -17.29 -0.81
N ASN A 121 6.38 -17.70 -1.65
CA ASN A 121 6.61 -18.23 -2.98
C ASN A 121 5.81 -17.39 -3.96
N PHE A 122 6.43 -16.29 -4.42
CA PHE A 122 5.77 -15.27 -5.23
C PHE A 122 4.89 -15.83 -6.35
N ASN A 123 5.40 -16.74 -7.19
CA ASN A 123 4.63 -17.26 -8.32
C ASN A 123 3.38 -18.02 -7.87
N LYS A 124 3.53 -18.92 -6.90
CA LYS A 124 2.42 -19.73 -6.38
C LYS A 124 1.40 -18.86 -5.64
N ASP A 125 1.88 -17.94 -4.81
CA ASP A 125 1.03 -17.14 -3.93
C ASP A 125 0.22 -16.11 -4.73
N VAL A 126 0.83 -15.53 -5.77
CA VAL A 126 0.14 -14.61 -6.71
C VAL A 126 -0.88 -15.35 -7.57
N GLU A 127 -0.58 -16.56 -8.03
CA GLU A 127 -1.55 -17.40 -8.74
C GLU A 127 -2.74 -17.76 -7.85
N ASN A 128 -2.49 -18.15 -6.60
CA ASN A 128 -3.54 -18.41 -5.62
C ASN A 128 -4.41 -17.17 -5.39
N LEU A 129 -3.79 -16.00 -5.20
CA LEU A 129 -4.51 -14.73 -5.03
C LEU A 129 -5.42 -14.45 -6.22
N LYS A 130 -4.93 -14.63 -7.45
CA LYS A 130 -5.72 -14.48 -8.67
C LYS A 130 -6.92 -15.44 -8.68
N ASN A 131 -6.69 -16.72 -8.39
CA ASN A 131 -7.73 -17.73 -8.39
C ASN A 131 -8.82 -17.44 -7.34
N THR A 132 -8.42 -16.98 -6.16
CA THR A 132 -9.35 -16.57 -5.10
C THR A 132 -10.20 -15.38 -5.53
N ILE A 133 -9.59 -14.36 -6.12
CA ILE A 133 -10.30 -13.18 -6.64
C ILE A 133 -11.31 -13.59 -7.73
N ASP A 134 -10.88 -14.38 -8.71
CA ASP A 134 -11.73 -14.80 -9.82
C ASP A 134 -12.90 -15.68 -9.33
N SER A 135 -12.66 -16.53 -8.32
CA SER A 135 -13.69 -17.34 -7.68
C SER A 135 -14.72 -16.47 -6.95
N TYR A 136 -14.29 -15.51 -6.14
CA TYR A 136 -15.21 -14.60 -5.44
C TYR A 136 -16.01 -13.74 -6.40
N ARG A 137 -15.39 -13.22 -7.47
CA ARG A 137 -16.09 -12.46 -8.51
C ARG A 137 -17.20 -13.30 -9.13
N SER A 138 -16.87 -14.53 -9.54
CA SER A 138 -17.82 -15.46 -10.13
C SER A 138 -19.00 -15.73 -9.19
N ASN A 139 -18.71 -15.98 -7.91
CA ASN A 139 -19.74 -16.26 -6.90
C ASN A 139 -20.66 -15.05 -6.66
N TYR A 140 -20.10 -13.84 -6.54
CA TYR A 140 -20.92 -12.64 -6.32
C TYR A 140 -21.77 -12.29 -7.54
N ILE A 141 -21.23 -12.41 -8.75
CA ILE A 141 -22.00 -12.21 -9.99
C ILE A 141 -23.12 -13.24 -10.12
N ALA A 142 -22.85 -14.51 -9.79
CA ALA A 142 -23.88 -15.55 -9.80
C ALA A 142 -24.98 -15.23 -8.77
N GLY A 143 -24.61 -14.83 -7.55
CA GLY A 143 -25.57 -14.42 -6.51
C GLY A 143 -26.40 -13.19 -6.88
N LEU A 144 -25.87 -12.27 -7.68
CA LEU A 144 -26.64 -11.13 -8.21
C LEU A 144 -27.62 -11.50 -9.32
N LYS A 145 -27.35 -12.59 -10.05
CA LYS A 145 -28.23 -13.08 -11.12
C LYS A 145 -29.38 -13.94 -10.59
N ASP A 146 -29.21 -14.53 -9.41
CA ASP A 146 -30.19 -15.38 -8.77
C ASP A 146 -30.22 -15.13 -7.26
N GLU A 147 -31.12 -14.24 -6.83
CA GLU A 147 -31.28 -13.85 -5.42
C GLU A 147 -31.64 -15.06 -4.52
N ASN A 148 -32.22 -16.13 -5.07
CA ASN A 148 -32.57 -17.33 -4.31
C ASN A 148 -31.38 -18.26 -4.02
N LEU A 149 -30.25 -18.11 -4.73
CA LEU A 149 -29.06 -18.95 -4.57
C LEU A 149 -28.10 -18.45 -3.47
N SER A 150 -28.13 -17.16 -3.14
CA SER A 150 -27.07 -16.56 -2.32
C SER A 150 -27.39 -16.48 -0.83
N GLY A 151 -28.67 -16.40 -0.45
CA GLY A 151 -29.08 -16.13 0.93
C GLY A 151 -28.58 -14.78 1.48
N VAL A 152 -28.04 -13.92 0.61
CA VAL A 152 -27.45 -12.62 0.92
C VAL A 152 -28.19 -11.57 0.08
N ASP A 153 -28.53 -10.43 0.68
CA ASP A 153 -29.23 -9.39 -0.06
C ASP A 153 -28.34 -8.78 -1.16
N LYS A 154 -29.00 -8.31 -2.22
CA LYS A 154 -28.35 -7.73 -3.40
C LYS A 154 -27.36 -6.62 -3.06
N LYS A 155 -27.69 -5.73 -2.13
CA LYS A 155 -26.84 -4.60 -1.76
C LYS A 155 -25.53 -5.08 -1.13
N THR A 156 -25.61 -6.08 -0.26
CA THR A 156 -24.42 -6.71 0.33
C THR A 156 -23.52 -7.34 -0.74
N LEU A 157 -24.08 -7.96 -1.78
CA LEU A 157 -23.28 -8.52 -2.89
C LEU A 157 -22.63 -7.43 -3.75
N GLU A 158 -23.35 -6.33 -4.03
CA GLU A 158 -22.79 -5.16 -4.73
C GLU A 158 -21.64 -4.52 -3.96
N ASP A 159 -21.78 -4.39 -2.64
CA ASP A 159 -20.72 -3.83 -1.79
C ASP A 159 -19.51 -4.78 -1.72
N LYS A 160 -19.73 -6.10 -1.64
CA LYS A 160 -18.64 -7.09 -1.75
C LYS A 160 -17.91 -7.05 -3.09
N LEU A 161 -18.59 -6.79 -4.20
CA LEU A 161 -17.95 -6.60 -5.50
C LEU A 161 -17.07 -5.36 -5.55
N LYS A 162 -17.51 -4.23 -4.97
CA LYS A 162 -16.68 -3.02 -4.87
C LYS A 162 -15.42 -3.26 -4.04
N GLU A 163 -15.52 -4.03 -2.96
CA GLU A 163 -14.33 -4.41 -2.17
C GLU A 163 -13.41 -5.34 -2.98
N LEU A 164 -13.97 -6.28 -3.73
CA LEU A 164 -13.19 -7.16 -4.60
C LEU A 164 -12.46 -6.41 -5.73
N GLU A 165 -13.04 -5.32 -6.25
CA GLU A 165 -12.35 -4.43 -7.20
C GLU A 165 -11.09 -3.82 -6.58
N LYS A 166 -11.09 -3.53 -5.27
CA LYS A 166 -9.88 -3.07 -4.57
C LYS A 166 -8.84 -4.17 -4.46
N ASP A 167 -9.25 -5.41 -4.20
CA ASP A 167 -8.32 -6.55 -4.17
C ASP A 167 -7.71 -6.81 -5.55
N GLU A 168 -8.45 -6.58 -6.63
CA GLU A 168 -7.93 -6.65 -8.00
C GLU A 168 -6.92 -5.58 -8.34
N ILE A 169 -7.18 -4.34 -7.92
CA ILE A 169 -6.21 -3.26 -8.00
C ILE A 169 -4.96 -3.66 -7.20
N ARG A 170 -5.18 -4.21 -6.01
CA ARG A 170 -4.23 -4.91 -5.14
C ARG A 170 -3.24 -5.77 -5.91
N TYR A 171 -3.81 -6.83 -6.46
CA TYR A 171 -3.15 -7.83 -7.28
C TYR A 171 -2.37 -7.22 -8.45
N LYS A 172 -2.97 -6.29 -9.20
CA LYS A 172 -2.30 -5.62 -10.33
C LYS A 172 -1.10 -4.80 -9.88
N ASN A 173 -1.20 -4.09 -8.76
CA ASN A 173 -0.10 -3.32 -8.20
C ASN A 173 1.03 -4.22 -7.70
N ILE A 174 0.73 -5.36 -7.06
CA ILE A 174 1.73 -6.36 -6.66
C ILE A 174 2.55 -6.82 -7.88
N LEU A 175 1.87 -7.21 -8.95
CA LEU A 175 2.53 -7.62 -10.19
C LEU A 175 3.40 -6.51 -10.78
N LEU A 176 2.89 -5.28 -10.80
CA LEU A 176 3.61 -4.14 -11.34
C LEU A 176 4.86 -3.83 -10.50
N ILE A 177 4.72 -3.71 -9.19
CA ILE A 177 5.81 -3.39 -8.27
C ILE A 177 6.87 -4.49 -8.28
N LYS A 178 6.47 -5.76 -8.41
CA LYS A 178 7.43 -6.86 -8.56
C LYS A 178 8.40 -6.65 -9.72
N LYS A 179 7.95 -6.08 -10.84
CA LYS A 179 8.85 -5.77 -11.98
C LYS A 179 9.97 -4.80 -11.61
N TYR A 180 9.70 -3.89 -10.66
CA TYR A 180 10.61 -2.83 -10.24
C TYR A 180 11.31 -3.11 -8.91
N GLU A 181 11.02 -4.25 -8.27
CA GLU A 181 11.51 -4.61 -6.93
C GLU A 181 13.04 -4.47 -6.83
N SER A 182 13.78 -5.01 -7.79
CA SER A 182 15.25 -4.95 -7.78
C SER A 182 15.81 -3.53 -7.85
N VAL A 183 15.11 -2.62 -8.54
CA VAL A 183 15.50 -1.20 -8.64
C VAL A 183 15.21 -0.49 -7.33
N ILE A 184 14.05 -0.76 -6.72
CA ILE A 184 13.66 -0.24 -5.40
C ILE A 184 14.67 -0.72 -4.33
N ASP A 185 14.99 -2.01 -4.33
CA ASP A 185 15.99 -2.62 -3.43
C ASP A 185 17.34 -1.93 -3.56
N LYS A 186 17.77 -1.66 -4.80
CA LYS A 186 19.05 -1.00 -5.08
C LYS A 186 19.08 0.41 -4.49
N VAL A 187 18.05 1.23 -4.73
CA VAL A 187 17.98 2.59 -4.18
C VAL A 187 17.97 2.57 -2.65
N TYR A 188 17.22 1.65 -2.04
CA TYR A 188 17.19 1.50 -0.59
C TYR A 188 18.56 1.15 -0.01
N VAL A 189 19.26 0.18 -0.63
CA VAL A 189 20.60 -0.24 -0.21
C VAL A 189 21.63 0.87 -0.38
N GLU A 190 21.57 1.64 -1.47
CA GLU A 190 22.48 2.78 -1.70
C GLU A 190 22.30 3.88 -0.65
N TYR A 191 21.07 4.08 -0.14
CA TYR A 191 20.78 5.10 0.86
C TYR A 191 21.24 4.71 2.28
N TYR A 192 21.16 3.43 2.65
CA TYR A 192 21.48 2.94 4.00
C TYR A 192 22.88 2.29 4.13
N ARG A 193 23.76 2.51 3.15
CA ARG A 193 25.19 2.15 3.22
C ARG A 193 26.00 3.30 3.78
#